data_AF-H6BDY7-F1
#
_entry.id   AF-H6BDY7-F1
#
_cell.length_a   1.000
_cell.length_b   1.000
_cell.length_c   1.000
_cell.angle_alpha   90.00
_cell.angle_beta   90.00
_cell.angle_gamma   90.00
#
_symmetry.space_group_name_H-M   'P 1'
#
loop_
_entity.id
_entity.type
_entity.pdbx_description
1 polymer ?
#
loop_
_entity_poly.entity_id
_entity_poly.type
_entity_poly.pdbx_seq_one_letter_code
_entity_poly.pdbx_strand_id
1 'polypeptide(L)'
;IDVNLKNQIMTTNLWVEQSWYDYKLRWEPKEYGGVHMLHVPSDHIWRPDIVFYNNADGNYEVTLMTKATLKHTGEVFWKPPAIYKSSCEINVEYFPFDEQSCIMKFGFWTYNGFQVDLKHMDQVPGSNLVNVGIDLSEFYLSVEWDILEVPARRNEEYYPCCAEPYSDITFNLTMRRKTLFYTVNLIIPCVG
;
A
#
# COMPACT_ATOMS: atom_id res chain seq x y z
N ILE A 1 -4.81 4.91 11.67
CA ILE A 1 -3.65 5.70 11.20
C ILE A 1 -3.16 6.47 12.40
N ASP A 2 -1.85 6.45 12.64
CA ASP A 2 -1.17 7.20 13.70
C ASP A 2 -0.02 8.01 13.09
N VAL A 3 0.21 9.24 13.54
CA VAL A 3 1.21 10.15 12.97
C VAL A 3 2.12 10.69 14.07
N ASN A 4 3.37 10.26 14.07
CA ASN A 4 4.37 10.75 15.01
C ASN A 4 5.07 11.98 14.42
N LEU A 5 4.60 13.16 14.82
CA LEU A 5 5.12 14.46 14.37
C LEU A 5 6.62 14.64 14.66
N LYS A 6 7.09 14.15 15.80
CA LYS A 6 8.48 14.32 16.25
C LYS A 6 9.45 13.49 15.42
N ASN A 7 9.05 12.26 15.09
CA ASN A 7 9.88 11.33 14.33
C ASN A 7 9.59 11.39 12.83
N GLN A 8 8.58 12.14 12.38
CA GLN A 8 8.16 12.23 10.98
C GLN A 8 7.76 10.86 10.39
N ILE A 9 7.05 10.07 11.19
CA ILE A 9 6.62 8.71 10.82
C ILE A 9 5.10 8.63 10.84
N MET A 10 4.53 8.13 9.75
CA MET A 10 3.13 7.76 9.67
C MET A 10 2.98 6.24 9.74
N THR A 11 2.14 5.75 10.64
CA THR A 11 1.84 4.33 10.82
C THR A 11 0.44 4.01 10.29
N THR A 12 0.37 3.08 9.35
CA THR A 12 -0.87 2.62 8.71
C THR A 12 -1.00 1.11 8.80
N ASN A 13 -2.18 0.62 9.19
CA ASN A 13 -2.52 -0.79 9.10
C ASN A 13 -3.28 -1.00 7.79
N LEU A 14 -2.69 -1.76 6.86
CA LEU A 14 -3.19 -1.92 5.50
C LEU A 14 -3.23 -3.41 5.14
N TRP A 15 -4.13 -3.74 4.22
CA TRP A 15 -4.17 -5.06 3.59
C TRP A 15 -3.70 -4.87 2.15
N VAL A 16 -2.55 -5.44 1.81
CA VAL A 16 -2.00 -5.29 0.45
C VAL A 16 -2.56 -6.42 -0.39
N GLU A 17 -3.52 -6.12 -1.25
CA GLU A 17 -4.09 -7.11 -2.15
C GLU A 17 -3.19 -7.30 -3.38
N GLN A 18 -2.83 -8.55 -3.65
CA GLN A 18 -1.96 -8.93 -4.75
C GLN A 18 -2.62 -10.06 -5.53
N SER A 19 -2.60 -9.94 -6.86
CA SER A 19 -3.08 -10.97 -7.76
C SER A 19 -2.08 -11.19 -8.88
N TRP A 20 -1.78 -12.46 -9.18
CA TRP A 20 -0.93 -12.85 -10.30
C TRP A 20 -1.38 -14.18 -10.88
N TYR A 21 -0.84 -14.51 -12.06
CA TYR A 21 -1.09 -15.80 -12.70
C TYR A 21 0.17 -16.67 -12.67
N ASP A 22 0.03 -17.90 -12.19
CA ASP A 22 1.05 -18.93 -12.25
C ASP A 22 0.57 -20.09 -13.16
N TYR A 23 1.33 -20.36 -14.21
CA TYR A 23 1.02 -21.42 -15.17
C TYR A 23 1.22 -22.83 -14.60
N LYS A 24 2.05 -23.00 -13.57
CA LYS A 24 2.33 -24.30 -12.93
C LYS A 24 1.23 -24.71 -11.96
N LEU A 25 0.44 -23.76 -11.47
CA LEU A 25 -0.63 -23.97 -10.48
C LEU A 25 -2.01 -24.12 -11.13
N ARG A 26 -2.06 -24.65 -12.36
CA ARG A 26 -3.30 -24.94 -13.10
C ARG A 26 -3.68 -26.40 -12.97
N TRP A 27 -4.96 -26.67 -12.78
CA TRP A 27 -5.50 -28.03 -12.76
C TRP A 27 -6.90 -28.08 -13.36
N GLU A 28 -7.30 -29.26 -13.82
CA GLU A 28 -8.66 -29.49 -14.34
C GLU A 28 -9.57 -29.94 -13.19
N PRO A 29 -10.62 -29.17 -12.84
CA PRO A 29 -11.51 -29.52 -11.71
C PRO A 29 -12.12 -30.92 -11.82
N LYS A 30 -12.34 -31.42 -13.04
CA LYS A 30 -12.90 -32.77 -13.28
C LYS A 30 -12.02 -33.90 -12.75
N GLU A 31 -10.69 -33.71 -12.73
CA GLU A 31 -9.75 -34.71 -12.23
C GLU A 31 -9.63 -34.71 -10.70
N TYR A 32 -10.07 -33.61 -10.07
CA TYR A 32 -9.94 -33.37 -8.63
C TYR A 32 -11.31 -33.24 -7.94
N GLY A 33 -12.34 -33.94 -8.43
CA GLY A 33 -13.65 -34.00 -7.78
C GLY A 33 -14.42 -32.67 -7.75
N GLY A 34 -14.18 -31.78 -8.72
CA GLY A 34 -14.84 -30.48 -8.83
C GLY A 34 -14.21 -29.38 -7.98
N VAL A 35 -12.97 -29.55 -7.52
CA VAL A 35 -12.26 -28.51 -6.76
C VAL A 35 -11.85 -27.38 -7.68
N HIS A 36 -12.40 -26.19 -7.46
CA HIS A 36 -12.07 -24.97 -8.23
C HIS A 36 -11.11 -24.02 -7.49
N MET A 37 -10.98 -24.17 -6.17
CA MET A 37 -10.21 -23.26 -5.31
C MET A 37 -9.46 -24.03 -4.22
N LEU A 38 -8.26 -23.59 -3.89
CA LEU A 38 -7.41 -24.16 -2.84
C LEU A 38 -6.78 -23.03 -2.01
N HIS A 39 -6.63 -23.24 -0.69
CA HIS A 39 -5.83 -22.36 0.16
C HIS A 39 -4.50 -23.00 0.47
N VAL A 40 -3.41 -22.32 0.10
CA VAL A 40 -2.04 -22.81 0.32
C VAL A 40 -1.23 -21.82 1.17
N PRO A 41 -0.29 -22.28 2.00
CA PRO A 41 0.69 -21.39 2.61
C PRO A 41 1.45 -20.63 1.53
N SER A 42 1.60 -19.31 1.69
CA SER A 42 2.31 -18.45 0.73
C SER A 42 3.80 -18.77 0.62
N ASP A 43 4.39 -19.46 1.60
CA ASP A 43 5.80 -19.89 1.60
C ASP A 43 6.09 -21.06 0.65
N HIS A 44 5.05 -21.80 0.20
CA HIS A 44 5.22 -22.95 -0.68
C HIS A 44 5.07 -22.61 -2.16
N ILE A 45 4.72 -21.36 -2.48
CA ILE A 45 4.52 -20.87 -3.83
C ILE A 45 5.47 -19.72 -4.11
N TRP A 46 5.75 -19.48 -5.39
CA TRP A 46 6.42 -18.24 -5.78
C TRP A 46 5.50 -17.05 -5.46
N ARG A 47 6.08 -16.01 -4.87
CA ARG A 47 5.39 -14.76 -4.54
C ARG A 47 6.19 -13.56 -5.05
N PRO A 48 5.51 -12.49 -5.50
CA PRO A 48 6.18 -11.26 -5.87
C PRO A 48 6.84 -10.59 -4.65
N ASP A 49 8.08 -10.15 -4.79
CA ASP A 49 8.87 -9.45 -3.77
C ASP A 49 8.59 -7.93 -3.83
N ILE A 50 7.34 -7.56 -3.56
CA ILE A 50 6.95 -6.16 -3.46
C ILE A 50 7.48 -5.58 -2.15
N VAL A 51 8.34 -4.57 -2.25
CA VAL A 51 8.98 -3.88 -1.13
C VAL A 51 8.39 -2.48 -0.96
N PHE A 52 8.31 -2.08 0.30
CA PHE A 52 7.95 -0.73 0.71
C PHE A 52 9.21 0.15 0.81
N TYR A 53 9.40 1.07 -0.14
CA TYR A 53 10.66 1.80 -0.31
C TYR A 53 10.91 2.82 0.79
N ASN A 54 9.90 3.60 1.17
CA ASN A 54 10.03 4.69 2.15
C ASN A 54 9.75 4.23 3.59
N ASN A 55 10.23 3.02 3.93
CA ASN A 55 10.10 2.43 5.24
C ASN A 55 10.99 3.12 6.28
N ALA A 56 10.40 3.59 7.37
CA ALA A 56 11.11 4.22 8.48
C ALA A 56 11.59 3.21 9.56
N ASP A 57 11.09 1.97 9.56
CA ASP A 57 11.36 0.97 10.62
C ASP A 57 12.56 0.05 10.31
N GLY A 58 13.08 0.08 9.09
CA GLY A 58 14.20 -0.76 8.63
C GLY A 58 13.89 -2.26 8.43
N ASN A 59 12.72 -2.74 8.86
CA ASN A 59 12.24 -4.10 8.59
C ASN A 59 11.35 -4.11 7.35
N TYR A 60 11.87 -4.64 6.23
CA TYR A 60 11.18 -4.66 4.94
C TYR A 60 10.31 -5.89 4.70
N GLU A 61 10.32 -6.86 5.62
CA GLU A 61 9.54 -8.10 5.48
C GLU A 61 8.11 -7.99 6.07
N VAL A 62 7.16 -8.60 5.36
CA VAL A 62 5.77 -8.78 5.84
C VAL A 62 5.79 -9.73 7.04
N THR A 63 5.47 -9.21 8.23
CA THR A 63 5.57 -9.96 9.49
C THR A 63 4.54 -11.09 9.64
N LEU A 64 3.48 -11.11 8.82
CA LEU A 64 2.41 -12.10 8.86
C LEU A 64 2.27 -12.85 7.53
N MET A 65 2.78 -14.08 7.50
CA MET A 65 2.59 -15.00 6.37
C MET A 65 1.16 -15.57 6.42
N THR A 66 0.27 -15.02 5.60
CA THR A 66 -1.08 -15.57 5.41
C THR A 66 -1.11 -16.61 4.30
N LYS A 67 -2.18 -17.43 4.27
CA LYS A 67 -2.42 -18.36 3.16
C LYS A 67 -2.85 -17.57 1.91
N ALA A 68 -2.36 -17.99 0.75
CA ALA A 68 -2.82 -17.53 -0.55
C ALA A 68 -3.99 -18.41 -1.04
N THR A 69 -4.87 -17.82 -1.85
CA THR A 69 -5.99 -18.50 -2.49
C THR A 69 -5.66 -18.74 -3.95
N LEU A 70 -5.60 -20.00 -4.34
CA LEU A 70 -5.37 -20.45 -5.72
C LEU A 70 -6.69 -20.81 -6.37
N LYS A 71 -6.92 -20.34 -7.60
CA LYS A 71 -7.98 -20.84 -8.48
C LYS A 71 -7.41 -21.82 -9.49
N HIS A 72 -8.25 -22.74 -9.96
CA HIS A 72 -7.87 -23.76 -10.94
C HIS A 72 -7.33 -23.21 -12.27
N THR A 73 -7.67 -21.95 -12.59
CA THR A 73 -7.17 -21.19 -13.75
C THR A 73 -5.69 -20.79 -13.62
N GLY A 74 -5.07 -21.02 -12.46
CA GLY A 74 -3.72 -20.56 -12.11
C GLY A 74 -3.67 -19.13 -11.59
N GLU A 75 -4.83 -18.50 -11.36
CA GLU A 75 -4.91 -17.20 -10.70
C GLU A 75 -4.67 -17.35 -9.19
N VAL A 76 -3.73 -16.57 -8.66
CA VAL A 76 -3.34 -16.57 -7.25
C VAL A 76 -3.72 -15.23 -6.64
N PHE A 77 -4.45 -15.28 -5.53
CA PHE A 77 -4.78 -14.12 -4.71
C PHE A 77 -4.08 -14.20 -3.37
N TRP A 78 -3.43 -13.12 -2.97
CA TRP A 78 -2.78 -13.01 -1.68
C TRP A 78 -3.03 -11.63 -1.09
N LYS A 79 -3.56 -11.61 0.14
CA LYS A 79 -3.94 -10.37 0.84
C LYS A 79 -3.41 -10.38 2.27
N PRO A 80 -2.09 -10.21 2.49
CA PRO A 80 -1.53 -10.13 3.83
C PRO A 80 -1.91 -8.79 4.51
N PRO A 81 -2.30 -8.83 5.80
CA PRO A 81 -2.37 -7.62 6.62
C PRO A 81 -0.96 -7.25 7.08
N ALA A 82 -0.61 -5.97 6.99
CA ALA A 82 0.68 -5.46 7.42
C ALA A 82 0.57 -4.04 8.01
N ILE A 83 1.44 -3.77 8.98
CA ILE A 83 1.61 -2.44 9.55
C ILE A 83 2.79 -1.78 8.85
N TYR A 84 2.52 -0.74 8.06
CA TYR A 84 3.55 0.04 7.38
C TYR A 84 3.84 1.31 8.16
N LYS A 85 5.13 1.61 8.33
CA LYS A 85 5.62 2.86 8.91
C LYS A 85 6.33 3.65 7.82
N SER A 86 5.63 4.60 7.23
CA SER A 86 6.16 5.46 6.17
C SER A 86 6.90 6.66 6.76
N SER A 87 8.04 6.99 6.16
CA SER A 87 8.66 8.30 6.36
C SER A 87 7.85 9.34 5.61
N CYS A 88 7.39 10.37 6.31
CA CYS A 88 6.58 11.44 5.75
C CYS A 88 7.07 12.80 6.27
N GLU A 89 7.35 13.72 5.36
CA GLU A 89 7.74 15.08 5.73
C GLU A 89 6.52 15.86 6.23
N ILE A 90 6.60 16.38 7.45
CA ILE A 90 5.47 17.01 8.13
C ILE A 90 5.73 18.52 8.19
N ASN A 91 4.79 19.30 7.67
CA ASN A 91 4.84 20.77 7.77
C ASN A 91 3.90 21.26 8.90
N VAL A 92 4.47 21.94 9.90
CA VAL A 92 3.74 22.45 11.08
C VAL A 92 3.50 23.96 11.06
N GLU A 93 3.70 24.62 9.93
CA GLU A 93 3.56 26.08 9.79
C GLU A 93 2.19 26.61 10.23
N TYR A 94 1.11 25.90 9.89
CA TYR A 94 -0.27 26.31 10.18
C TYR A 94 -0.92 25.55 11.34
N PHE A 95 -0.12 24.97 12.24
CA PHE A 95 -0.64 24.20 13.37
C PHE A 95 -1.68 25.00 14.20
N PRO A 96 -2.84 24.43 14.58
CA PRO A 96 -3.31 23.05 14.35
C PRO A 96 -4.17 22.86 13.07
N PHE A 97 -4.25 23.86 12.18
CA PHE A 97 -5.00 23.83 10.92
C PHE A 97 -4.14 23.34 9.76
N ASP A 98 -3.34 22.31 10.00
CA ASP A 98 -2.39 21.76 9.04
C ASP A 98 -3.00 20.63 8.19
N GLU A 99 -2.51 20.56 6.95
CA GLU A 99 -2.71 19.47 6.00
C GLU A 99 -1.37 18.79 5.74
N GLN A 100 -1.38 17.46 5.67
CA GLN A 100 -0.20 16.63 5.48
C GLN A 100 -0.40 15.73 4.26
N SER A 101 0.63 15.60 3.44
CA SER A 101 0.64 14.73 2.26
C SER A 101 1.76 13.71 2.44
N CYS A 102 1.37 12.47 2.69
CA CYS A 102 2.31 11.38 2.94
C CYS A 102 2.30 10.41 1.76
N ILE A 103 3.50 10.08 1.29
CA ILE A 103 3.68 9.19 0.14
C ILE A 103 3.93 7.77 0.65
N MET A 104 3.44 6.76 -0.05
CA MET A 104 3.77 5.35 0.15
C MET A 104 4.17 4.74 -1.19
N LYS A 105 5.44 4.37 -1.34
CA LYS A 105 6.00 3.83 -2.59
C LYS A 105 6.20 2.31 -2.48
N PHE A 106 5.48 1.56 -3.31
CA PHE A 106 5.60 0.12 -3.44
C PHE A 106 6.18 -0.24 -4.79
N GLY A 107 7.11 -1.18 -4.84
CA GLY A 107 7.62 -1.71 -6.10
C GLY A 107 8.40 -2.99 -5.91
N PHE A 108 8.79 -3.60 -7.02
CA PHE A 108 9.63 -4.80 -7.00
C PHE A 108 11.06 -4.44 -6.59
N TRP A 109 11.72 -5.36 -5.87
CA TRP A 109 13.12 -5.19 -5.49
C TRP A 109 14.07 -5.92 -6.45
N THR A 110 13.76 -7.17 -6.82
CA THR A 110 14.65 -7.99 -7.64
C THR A 110 14.32 -7.99 -9.13
N TYR A 111 13.04 -7.85 -9.50
CA TYR A 111 12.61 -7.89 -10.90
C TYR A 111 12.59 -6.51 -11.55
N ASN A 112 12.93 -6.47 -12.83
CA ASN A 112 12.77 -5.29 -13.67
C ASN A 112 11.42 -5.28 -14.40
N GLY A 113 11.09 -4.15 -15.02
CA GLY A 113 9.83 -3.92 -15.75
C GLY A 113 9.67 -4.74 -17.03
N PHE A 114 10.73 -5.39 -17.53
CA PHE A 114 10.63 -6.34 -18.64
C PHE A 114 10.20 -7.74 -18.19
N GLN A 115 10.46 -8.08 -16.93
CA GLN A 115 10.08 -9.37 -16.35
C GLN A 115 8.71 -9.30 -15.70
N VAL A 116 8.47 -8.24 -14.93
CA VAL A 116 7.23 -8.06 -14.17
C VAL A 116 6.68 -6.67 -14.37
N ASP A 117 5.42 -6.61 -14.80
CA ASP A 117 4.69 -5.38 -15.00
C ASP A 117 3.74 -5.16 -13.81
N LEU A 118 4.12 -4.25 -12.92
CA LEU A 118 3.32 -3.90 -11.75
C LEU A 118 2.18 -2.95 -12.16
N LYS A 119 0.94 -3.33 -11.85
CA LYS A 119 -0.26 -2.52 -12.12
C LYS A 119 -1.19 -2.49 -10.91
N HIS A 120 -1.87 -1.36 -10.76
CA HIS A 120 -2.95 -1.24 -9.79
C HIS A 120 -4.18 -2.01 -10.28
N MET A 121 -4.95 -2.64 -9.39
CA MET A 121 -6.11 -3.44 -9.76
C MET A 121 -7.18 -2.63 -10.52
N ASP A 122 -7.43 -1.40 -10.06
CA ASP A 122 -8.36 -0.45 -10.71
C ASP A 122 -7.72 0.39 -11.83
N GLN A 123 -6.54 0.03 -12.31
CA GLN A 123 -5.88 0.80 -13.36
C GLN A 123 -6.59 0.62 -14.71
N VAL A 124 -7.06 1.74 -15.28
CA VAL A 124 -7.67 1.75 -16.61
C VAL A 124 -6.56 1.74 -17.69
N PRO A 125 -6.72 0.96 -18.78
CA PRO A 125 -5.78 0.97 -19.90
C PRO A 125 -5.56 2.40 -20.45
N GLY A 126 -4.31 2.84 -20.48
CA GLY A 126 -3.93 4.19 -20.96
C GLY A 126 -3.88 5.27 -19.88
N SER A 127 -4.28 4.98 -18.64
CA SER A 127 -4.05 5.87 -17.48
C SER A 127 -3.03 5.26 -16.52
N ASN A 128 -2.14 6.10 -16.02
CA ASN A 128 -1.24 5.77 -14.91
C ASN A 128 -1.75 6.31 -13.57
N LEU A 129 -2.85 7.08 -13.58
CA LEU A 129 -3.46 7.66 -12.39
C LEU A 129 -4.75 6.93 -12.04
N VAL A 130 -4.88 6.55 -10.78
CA VAL A 130 -6.09 6.02 -10.16
C VAL A 130 -6.49 7.00 -9.06
N ASN A 131 -7.66 7.62 -9.19
CA ASN A 131 -8.09 8.68 -8.26
C ASN A 131 -8.33 8.17 -6.84
N VAL A 132 -8.83 6.94 -6.70
CA VAL A 132 -9.03 6.25 -5.43
C VAL A 132 -8.17 4.99 -5.46
N GLY A 133 -6.93 5.12 -5.01
CA GLY A 133 -5.97 4.02 -4.98
C GLY A 133 -6.07 3.15 -3.72
N ILE A 134 -6.65 3.68 -2.65
CA ILE A 134 -6.84 2.91 -1.40
C ILE A 134 -8.32 2.78 -1.16
N ASP A 135 -8.80 1.55 -1.05
CA ASP A 135 -10.18 1.31 -0.62
C ASP A 135 -10.33 1.67 0.87
N LEU A 136 -11.22 2.62 1.14
CA LEU A 136 -11.53 3.13 2.48
C LEU A 136 -12.86 2.56 3.01
N SER A 137 -13.47 1.58 2.33
CA SER A 137 -14.74 0.97 2.73
C SER A 137 -14.74 0.40 4.16
N GLU A 138 -13.63 -0.23 4.56
CA GLU A 138 -13.40 -0.79 5.89
C GLU A 138 -12.55 0.13 6.79
N PHE A 139 -12.38 1.40 6.42
CA PHE A 139 -11.55 2.34 7.18
C PHE A 139 -12.18 2.70 8.52
N TYR A 140 -11.44 2.45 9.60
CA TYR A 140 -11.80 2.97 10.92
C TYR A 140 -11.37 4.45 11.05
N LEU A 141 -12.36 5.33 11.19
CA LEU A 141 -12.15 6.77 11.29
C LEU A 141 -11.17 7.12 12.43
N SER A 142 -10.16 7.92 12.10
CA SER A 142 -9.23 8.42 13.11
C SER A 142 -9.85 9.56 13.92
N VAL A 143 -9.48 9.64 15.20
CA VAL A 143 -9.91 10.70 16.13
C VAL A 143 -9.19 12.01 15.84
N GLU A 144 -7.98 11.95 15.26
CA GLU A 144 -7.11 13.11 15.06
C GLU A 144 -7.01 13.58 13.60
N TRP A 145 -7.29 12.70 12.63
CA TRP A 145 -7.03 12.97 11.22
C TRP A 145 -8.25 12.60 10.36
N ASP A 146 -8.58 13.46 9.39
CA ASP A 146 -9.50 13.19 8.29
C ASP A 146 -8.70 12.90 7.02
N ILE A 147 -9.05 11.84 6.30
CA ILE A 147 -8.48 11.55 4.98
C ILE A 147 -9.25 12.39 3.95
N LEU A 148 -8.54 13.18 3.16
CA LEU A 148 -9.12 14.00 2.10
C LEU A 148 -9.15 13.25 0.77
N GLU A 149 -8.00 12.68 0.38
CA GLU A 149 -7.83 11.99 -0.89
C GLU A 149 -6.71 10.94 -0.81
N VAL A 150 -6.81 9.93 -1.68
CA VAL A 150 -5.88 8.78 -1.75
C VAL A 150 -5.54 8.37 -3.19
N PRO A 151 -5.02 9.25 -4.06
CA PRO A 151 -4.68 8.84 -5.41
C PRO A 151 -3.49 7.88 -5.44
N ALA A 152 -3.52 6.92 -6.34
CA ALA A 152 -2.40 6.07 -6.70
C ALA A 152 -1.89 6.40 -8.10
N ARG A 153 -0.57 6.44 -8.24
CA ARG A 153 0.09 6.69 -9.52
C ARG A 153 1.12 5.60 -9.79
N ARG A 154 1.04 5.01 -10.99
CA ARG A 154 2.09 4.14 -11.52
C ARG A 154 3.20 5.00 -12.13
N ASN A 155 4.44 4.72 -11.73
CA ASN A 155 5.63 5.34 -12.30
C ASN A 155 6.52 4.27 -12.92
N GLU A 156 7.26 4.67 -13.95
CA GLU A 156 8.34 3.88 -14.55
C GLU A 156 9.59 4.75 -14.52
N GLU A 157 10.60 4.31 -13.77
CA GLU A 157 11.88 4.98 -13.64
C GLU A 157 12.98 4.21 -14.37
N TYR A 158 13.84 4.94 -15.08
CA TYR A 158 15.05 4.39 -15.69
C TYR A 158 16.25 4.85 -14.87
N TYR A 159 16.97 3.90 -14.27
CA TYR A 159 18.15 4.20 -13.46
C TYR A 159 19.41 4.24 -14.34
N PRO A 160 20.39 5.13 -14.05
CA PRO A 160 21.61 5.23 -14.87
C PRO A 160 22.45 3.94 -14.95
N CYS A 161 22.25 3.00 -14.02
CA CYS A 161 22.95 1.71 -14.01
C CYS A 161 22.40 0.71 -15.04
N CYS A 162 21.14 0.85 -15.46
CA CYS A 162 20.42 -0.20 -16.18
C CYS A 162 19.60 0.38 -17.35
N ALA A 163 19.44 -0.38 -18.43
CA ALA A 163 18.61 0.03 -19.57
C ALA A 163 17.13 -0.33 -19.35
N GLU A 164 16.85 -1.17 -18.36
CA GLU A 164 15.53 -1.68 -18.02
C GLU A 164 14.75 -0.69 -17.15
N PRO A 165 13.43 -0.52 -17.38
CA PRO A 165 12.58 0.29 -16.52
C PRO A 165 12.33 -0.44 -15.20
N TYR A 166 12.20 0.31 -14.12
CA TYR A 166 11.70 -0.15 -12.83
C TYR A 166 10.33 0.47 -12.60
N SER A 167 9.33 -0.37 -12.35
CA SER A 167 7.96 0.09 -12.11
C SER A 167 7.67 0.17 -10.63
N ASP A 168 7.02 1.25 -10.23
CA ASP A 168 6.52 1.46 -8.87
C ASP A 168 5.09 1.99 -8.89
N ILE A 169 4.37 1.72 -7.81
CA ILE A 169 3.08 2.35 -7.51
C ILE A 169 3.26 3.21 -6.28
N THR A 170 2.98 4.49 -6.47
CA THR A 170 3.06 5.51 -5.43
C THR A 170 1.65 5.91 -5.03
N PHE A 171 1.29 5.66 -3.77
CA PHE A 171 0.05 6.12 -3.16
C PHE A 171 0.32 7.43 -2.43
N ASN A 172 -0.45 8.46 -2.71
CA ASN A 172 -0.41 9.72 -1.97
C ASN A 172 -1.61 9.76 -1.02
N LEU A 173 -1.35 9.87 0.28
CA LEU A 173 -2.38 10.03 1.31
C LEU A 173 -2.37 11.47 1.78
N THR A 174 -3.40 12.22 1.40
CA THR A 174 -3.61 13.59 1.89
C THR A 174 -4.56 13.54 3.08
N MET A 175 -4.11 14.05 4.22
CA MET A 175 -4.86 14.06 5.47
C MET A 175 -4.86 15.44 6.13
N ARG A 176 -5.94 15.75 6.83
CA ARG A 176 -6.13 17.02 7.55
C ARG A 176 -6.35 16.77 9.04
N ARG A 177 -5.74 17.59 9.88
CA ARG A 177 -5.91 17.48 11.33
C ARG A 177 -7.29 17.93 11.80
N LYS A 178 -7.88 17.18 12.73
CA LYS A 178 -9.06 17.61 13.50
C LYS A 178 -8.65 18.58 14.59
N THR A 179 -9.05 19.83 14.44
CA THR A 179 -8.54 20.95 15.26
C THR A 179 -9.24 21.11 16.61
N LEU A 180 -10.41 20.49 16.80
CA LEU A 180 -11.27 20.71 17.97
C LEU A 180 -10.55 20.54 19.31
N PHE A 181 -9.75 19.48 19.44
CA PHE A 181 -9.00 19.20 20.66
C PHE A 181 -7.96 20.30 20.97
N TYR A 182 -7.21 20.74 19.96
CA TYR A 182 -6.17 21.75 20.11
C TYR A 182 -6.75 23.15 20.32
N THR A 183 -7.85 23.48 19.63
CA THR A 183 -8.53 24.77 19.80
C THR A 183 -9.04 24.94 21.24
N VAL A 184 -9.69 23.92 21.80
CA VAL A 184 -10.28 24.00 23.15
C VAL A 184 -9.21 23.98 24.25
N ASN A 185 -8.20 23.13 24.13
CA ASN A 185 -7.23 22.91 25.21
C ASN A 185 -5.96 23.77 25.11
N LEU A 186 -5.63 24.28 23.93
CA LEU A 186 -4.39 25.05 23.71
C LEU A 186 -4.68 26.49 23.27
N ILE A 187 -5.56 26.71 22.27
CA ILE A 187 -5.79 28.07 21.75
C ILE A 187 -6.62 28.91 22.75
N ILE A 188 -7.78 28.42 23.20
CA ILE A 188 -8.68 29.20 24.09
C ILE A 188 -7.98 29.64 25.39
N PRO A 189 -7.24 28.77 26.12
CA PRO A 189 -6.56 29.18 27.36
C PRO A 189 -5.38 30.15 27.17
N CYS A 190 -4.82 30.24 25.96
CA CYS A 190 -3.72 31.18 25.68
C CYS A 190 -4.21 32.57 25.24
N VAL A 191 -5.47 32.67 24.78
CA VAL A 191 -6.06 33.91 24.26
C VAL A 191 -6.92 34.62 25.32
N GLY A 192 -7.50 33.88 26.27
CA GLY A 192 -8.28 34.42 27.39
C GLY A 192 -7.43 34.74 28.62
#